data_AF-A0AAU1NW53-F1
#
_entry.id   AF-A0AAU1NW53-F1
#
_cell.length_a   1.000
_cell.length_b   1.000
_cell.length_c   1.000
_cell.angle_alpha   90.00
_cell.angle_beta   90.00
_cell.angle_gamma   90.00
#
_symmetry.space_group_name_H-M   'P 1'
#
loop_
_entity.id
_entity.type
_entity.pdbx_description
1 polymer ?
#
loop_
_entity_poly.entity_id
_entity_poly.type
_entity_poly.pdbx_seq_one_letter_code
_entity_poly.pdbx_strand_id
1 'polypeptide(L)' 'MATPKSTDPRSTLRGGLPDRYLTPEDLAAMFSLPSVETVYAWRKKRIGPPAIRIGRHLRYDPRAVRDWVDTLTTDDNIAA' A
#
# COMPACT_ATOMS: atom_id res chain seq x y z
N MET A 1 -3.87 7.47 -21.48
CA MET A 1 -3.08 6.23 -21.70
C MET A 1 -2.45 5.85 -20.38
N ALA A 2 -3.00 4.87 -19.66
CA ALA A 2 -2.41 4.37 -18.43
C ALA A 2 -1.38 3.29 -18.78
N THR A 3 -0.11 3.51 -18.43
CA THR A 3 0.97 2.55 -18.63
C THR A 3 0.86 1.40 -17.63
N PRO A 4 0.76 0.13 -18.08
CA PRO A 4 1.09 -1.01 -17.25
C PRO A 4 2.61 -1.27 -17.31
N LYS A 5 3.12 -2.01 -16.31
CA LYS A 5 4.48 -2.60 -16.18
C LYS A 5 5.51 -1.79 -15.40
N SER A 6 5.85 -2.30 -14.21
CA SER A 6 6.95 -3.25 -14.12
C SER A 6 6.93 -3.96 -12.76
N THR A 7 6.58 -5.25 -12.80
CA THR A 7 6.97 -6.22 -11.78
C THR A 7 8.27 -6.84 -12.31
N ASP A 8 9.42 -6.25 -11.97
CA ASP A 8 10.73 -6.81 -12.34
C ASP A 8 11.16 -7.85 -11.27
N PRO A 9 11.60 -9.05 -11.66
CA PRO A 9 11.94 -10.16 -10.77
C PRO A 9 13.27 -9.99 -9.99
N ARG A 10 13.85 -8.79 -9.95
CA ARG A 10 15.09 -8.48 -9.20
C ARG A 10 14.83 -7.82 -7.85
N SER A 11 13.68 -8.12 -7.22
CA SER A 11 13.03 -7.40 -6.10
C SER A 11 13.78 -7.26 -4.77
N THR A 12 15.11 -7.38 -4.75
CA THR A 12 15.95 -6.95 -3.62
C THR A 12 17.20 -6.30 -4.19
N LEU A 13 17.20 -4.98 -4.30
CA LEU A 13 18.45 -4.21 -4.34
C LEU A 13 19.24 -4.56 -3.07
N ARG A 14 20.56 -4.75 -3.22
CA ARG A 14 21.55 -5.16 -2.21
C ARG A 14 21.65 -4.17 -1.03
N GLY A 15 20.57 -4.00 -0.28
CA GLY A 15 20.42 -3.03 0.80
C GLY A 15 19.09 -3.10 1.56
N GLY A 16 18.21 -4.07 1.25
CA GLY A 16 16.98 -4.31 2.03
C GLY A 16 15.82 -3.34 1.75
N LEU A 17 15.96 -2.45 0.76
CA LEU A 17 14.89 -1.55 0.34
C LEU A 17 14.03 -2.16 -0.77
N PRO A 18 12.72 -1.83 -0.80
CA PRO A 18 11.80 -2.30 -1.82
C PRO A 18 12.10 -1.64 -3.17
N ASP A 19 12.02 -2.41 -4.24
CA ASP A 19 12.27 -1.96 -5.62
C ASP A 19 11.29 -0.85 -6.07
N ARG A 20 10.05 -0.88 -5.55
CA ARG A 20 9.01 0.11 -5.86
C ARG A 20 8.10 0.38 -4.67
N TYR A 21 7.97 1.66 -4.31
CA TYR A 21 6.96 2.12 -3.35
C TYR A 21 5.63 2.39 -4.05
N LEU A 22 4.54 1.86 -3.49
CA LEU A 22 3.18 2.06 -3.96
C LEU A 22 2.70 3.48 -3.62
N THR A 23 1.86 4.03 -4.48
CA THR A 23 1.17 5.31 -4.25
C THR A 23 -0.24 5.04 -3.72
N PRO A 24 -0.95 6.07 -3.19
CA PRO A 24 -2.35 5.93 -2.85
C PRO A 24 -3.21 5.45 -4.02
N GLU A 25 -2.88 5.88 -5.24
CA GLU A 25 -3.55 5.45 -6.48
C GLU A 25 -3.32 3.98 -6.79
N ASP A 26 -2.07 3.51 -6.62
CA ASP A 26 -1.71 2.11 -6.81
C ASP A 26 -2.42 1.20 -5.79
N LEU A 27 -2.51 1.64 -4.52
CA LEU A 27 -3.30 0.95 -3.50
C LEU A 27 -4.79 0.87 -3.87
N ALA A 28 -5.37 1.98 -4.33
CA ALA A 28 -6.77 2.00 -4.73
C ALA A 28 -7.04 1.04 -5.89
N ALA A 29 -6.16 1.00 -6.89
CA ALA A 29 -6.25 0.04 -7.98
C ALA A 29 -6.05 -1.41 -7.51
N MET A 30 -5.05 -1.65 -6.64
CA MET A 30 -4.72 -2.98 -6.14
C MET A 30 -5.85 -3.61 -5.32
N PHE A 31 -6.48 -2.83 -4.45
CA PHE A 31 -7.62 -3.28 -3.63
C PHE A 31 -8.98 -3.11 -4.33
N SER A 32 -8.98 -2.72 -5.61
CA SER A 32 -10.21 -2.41 -6.38
C SER A 32 -11.15 -1.46 -5.62
N LEU A 33 -10.59 -0.46 -4.94
CA LEU A 33 -11.35 0.55 -4.22
C LEU A 33 -11.98 1.54 -5.19
N PRO A 34 -13.19 2.07 -4.88
CA PRO A 34 -13.88 3.01 -5.75
C PRO A 34 -13.13 4.34 -5.91
N SER A 35 -12.36 4.76 -4.89
CA SER A 35 -11.65 6.05 -4.89
C SER A 35 -10.34 6.00 -4.10
N VAL A 36 -9.35 6.79 -4.54
CA VAL A 36 -8.11 7.07 -3.79
C VAL A 36 -8.40 7.77 -2.47
N GLU A 37 -9.50 8.50 -2.38
CA GLU A 37 -9.99 9.11 -1.14
C GLU A 37 -10.19 8.10 -0.01
N THR A 38 -10.56 6.85 -0.32
CA THR A 38 -10.66 5.77 0.67
C THR A 38 -9.29 5.50 1.32
N VAL A 39 -8.22 5.53 0.53
CA VAL A 39 -6.84 5.36 1.02
C VAL A 39 -6.38 6.58 1.84
N TYR A 40 -6.85 7.79 1.52
CA TYR A 40 -6.63 8.95 2.38
C TYR A 40 -7.43 8.87 3.68
N ALA A 41 -8.65 8.34 3.63
CA ALA A 41 -9.51 8.14 4.80
C ALA A 41 -8.90 7.12 5.77
N TRP A 42 -8.27 6.06 5.27
CA TRP A 42 -7.46 5.11 6.05
C TRP A 42 -6.44 5.82 6.94
N ARG A 43 -5.69 6.77 6.38
CA ARG A 43 -4.72 7.55 7.15
C ARG A 43 -5.38 8.44 8.21
N LYS A 44 -6.51 9.07 7.90
CA LYS A 44 -7.26 9.89 8.86
C LYS A 44 -7.79 9.05 10.03
N LYS A 45 -8.30 7.87 9.71
CA LYS A 45 -8.83 6.90 10.68
C LYS A 45 -7.74 6.07 11.37
N ARG A 46 -6.47 6.21 10.95
CA ARG A 46 -5.33 5.36 11.34
C ARG A 46 -5.59 3.86 11.15
N ILE A 47 -6.46 3.51 10.20
CA ILE A 47 -6.76 2.13 9.81
C ILE A 47 -6.13 1.93 8.45
N GLY A 48 -4.97 1.29 8.37
CA GLY A 48 -4.27 1.21 7.09
C GLY A 48 -2.83 0.75 7.20
N PRO A 49 -2.24 0.40 6.06
CA PRO A 49 -0.84 0.03 6.00
C PRO A 49 0.03 1.26 6.32
N PRO A 50 1.22 1.05 6.92
CA PRO A 50 2.09 2.15 7.32
C PRO A 50 2.52 2.96 6.10
N ALA A 51 2.15 4.24 6.10
CA ALA A 51 2.46 5.17 5.03
C ALA A 51 3.71 5.98 5.38
N ILE A 52 4.70 5.96 4.49
CA ILE A 52 5.90 6.79 4.56
C ILE A 52 5.58 8.14 3.92
N ARG A 53 5.73 9.22 4.69
CA ARG A 53 5.54 10.59 4.17
C ARG A 53 6.83 11.07 3.51
N ILE A 54 6.78 11.28 2.20
CA ILE A 54 7.88 11.84 1.41
C ILE A 54 7.43 13.19 0.86
N GLY A 55 7.69 14.25 1.63
CA GLY A 55 7.21 15.60 1.35
C GLY A 55 5.68 15.70 1.37
N ARG A 56 5.10 16.02 0.20
CA ARG A 56 3.63 16.05 -0.02
C ARG A 56 3.04 14.70 -0.46
N HIS A 57 3.88 13.73 -0.81
CA HIS A 57 3.44 12.44 -1.33
C HIS A 57 3.47 11.37 -0.24
N LEU A 58 2.46 10.51 -0.24
CA LEU A 58 2.42 9.31 0.57
C LEU A 58 2.95 8.15 -0.26
N ARG A 59 3.81 7.35 0.34
CA ARG A 59 4.37 6.16 -0.25
C ARG A 59 4.16 4.99 0.69
N TYR A 60 3.83 3.85 0.13
CA TYR A 60 3.57 2.63 0.86
C TYR A 60 4.57 1.58 0.41
N ASP A 61 5.12 0.87 1.38
CA ASP A 61 5.98 -0.27 1.09
C ASP A 61 5.10 -1.50 0.77
N PRO A 62 5.29 -2.18 -0.37
CA PRO A 62 4.50 -3.36 -0.71
C PRO A 62 4.61 -4.49 0.34
N ARG A 63 5.75 -4.65 1.03
CA ARG A 63 5.85 -5.67 2.10
C ARG A 63 5.01 -5.29 3.30
N ALA A 64 5.08 -4.03 3.73
CA ALA A 64 4.28 -3.54 4.85
C ALA A 64 2.77 -3.53 4.54
N VAL A 65 2.37 -3.33 3.29
CA VAL A 65 0.97 -3.50 2.87
C VAL A 65 0.53 -4.95 2.97
N ARG A 66 1.38 -5.89 2.54
CA ARG A 66 1.09 -7.32 2.68
C ARG A 66 1.00 -7.75 4.14
N ASP A 67 1.92 -7.31 4.98
CA ASP A 67 1.92 -7.56 6.42
C ASP A 67 0.64 -7.02 7.06
N TRP A 68 0.23 -5.80 6.71
CA TRP A 68 -1.02 -5.23 7.19
C TRP A 68 -2.26 -6.06 6.77
N VAL A 69 -2.34 -6.52 5.52
CA VAL A 69 -3.45 -7.39 5.07
C VAL A 69 -3.47 -8.72 5.85
N ASP A 70 -2.29 -9.28 6.16
CA ASP A 70 -2.16 -10.49 6.97
C ASP A 70 -2.66 -10.25 8.41
N THR A 71 -2.32 -9.11 9.01
CA THR A 71 -2.85 -8.72 10.33
C THR A 71 -4.37 -8.55 10.31
N LEU A 72 -4.95 -7.97 9.25
CA LEU A 72 -6.40 -7.83 9.11
C LEU A 72 -7.11 -9.18 8.93
N THR A 73 -6.52 -10.11 8.20
CA THR A 73 -7.08 -11.45 8.00
C THR A 73 -7.10 -12.24 9.31
N THR A 74 -6.11 -11.98 10.19
CA THR A 74 -6.08 -12.51 11.56
C THR A 74 -7.06 -11.80 12.49
N ASP A 75 -7.33 -10.50 12.26
CA ASP A 75 -8.21 -9.64 13.05
C ASP A 75 -9.67 -9.60 12.56
N ASP A 76 -10.04 -10.42 11.56
CA ASP A 76 -11.42 -10.56 11.04
C ASP A 76 -12.44 -11.07 12.10
N ASN A 77 -12.05 -11.15 13.38
CA ASN A 77 -12.95 -11.25 14.51
C ASN A 77 -13.43 -9.89 15.06
N ILE A 78 -13.12 -8.74 14.41
CA ILE A 78 -13.51 -7.42 14.92
C ILE A 78 -14.03 -6.46 13.83
N ALA A 79 -15.15 -6.82 13.20
CA ALA A 79 -16.07 -5.84 12.61
C ALA A 79 -17.47 -6.43 12.36
N ALA A 80 -18.24 -6.58 13.44
CA ALA A 80 -19.71 -6.55 13.43
C ALA A 80 -20.20 -5.21 14.01
#